data_AF-A0A117J4S2-F1
#
_entry.id   AF-A0A117J4S2-F1
#
_cell.length_a   1.000
_cell.length_b   1.000
_cell.length_c   1.000
_cell.angle_alpha   90.00
_cell.angle_beta   90.00
_cell.angle_gamma   90.00
#
_symmetry.space_group_name_H-M   'P 1'
#
loop_
_entity.id
_entity.type
_entity.pdbx_description
1 polymer ?
#
loop_
_entity_poly.entity_id
_entity_poly.type
_entity_poly.pdbx_seq_one_letter_code
_entity_poly.pdbx_strand_id
1 'polypeptide(L)'
;MRITVWYEDGGLEEFDTTALTTAGALGAPDAMTDVAVRLVEGDGMWAELSWYDSACSGGGDEQLAPRRAGCRAHLLSEDELARVRSCDVDGTRWLTRVGPDLVDERRLSELLSLLYEPPVEGMSLARRAVWLLGHLADADDGLGMDGALSLMGMTRASYQFLSRHDAIVPDEVG
;
A
#
# COMPACT_ATOMS: atom_id res chain seq x y z
N MET A 1 13.96 -2.15 3.62
CA MET A 1 12.50 -2.21 3.71
C MET A 1 12.14 -3.59 4.24
N ARG A 2 11.20 -3.67 5.18
CA ARG A 2 10.71 -4.92 5.73
C ARG A 2 9.22 -5.03 5.44
N ILE A 3 8.82 -6.14 4.82
CA ILE A 3 7.44 -6.41 4.44
C ILE A 3 6.96 -7.56 5.32
N THR A 4 5.93 -7.34 6.10
CA THR A 4 5.37 -8.34 7.02
C THR A 4 3.96 -8.70 6.57
N VAL A 5 3.75 -9.97 6.24
CA VAL A 5 2.50 -10.48 5.68
C VAL A 5 1.87 -11.42 6.69
N TRP A 6 0.64 -11.11 7.09
CA TRP A 6 -0.17 -11.94 7.96
C TRP A 6 -1.24 -12.62 7.14
N TYR A 7 -1.41 -13.93 7.33
CA TYR A 7 -2.41 -14.73 6.65
C TYR A 7 -3.64 -14.95 7.53
N GLU A 8 -4.77 -15.28 6.90
CA GLU A 8 -6.03 -15.55 7.59
C GLU A 8 -5.99 -16.79 8.50
N ASP A 9 -5.15 -17.77 8.16
CA ASP A 9 -4.91 -18.98 8.94
C ASP A 9 -3.97 -18.76 10.15
N GLY A 10 -3.51 -17.52 10.35
CA GLY A 10 -2.56 -17.15 11.40
C GLY A 10 -1.09 -17.28 10.99
N GLY A 11 -0.81 -17.69 9.75
CA GLY A 11 0.53 -17.69 9.18
C GLY A 11 1.16 -16.28 9.14
N LEU A 12 2.48 -16.26 9.12
CA LEU A 12 3.29 -15.03 9.09
C LEU A 12 4.49 -15.25 8.18
N GLU A 13 4.72 -14.31 7.28
CA GLU A 13 5.93 -14.21 6.47
C GLU A 13 6.55 -12.83 6.59
N GLU A 14 7.88 -12.78 6.58
CA GLU A 14 8.64 -11.54 6.62
C GLU A 14 9.68 -11.53 5.49
N PHE A 15 9.63 -10.47 4.68
CA PHE A 15 10.59 -10.22 3.61
C PHE A 15 11.46 -9.01 4.00
N ASP A 16 12.72 -9.26 4.31
CA ASP A 16 13.71 -8.20 4.57
C ASP A 16 14.51 -7.91 3.31
N THR A 17 14.30 -6.73 2.72
CA THR A 17 14.95 -6.32 1.48
C THR A 17 16.35 -5.75 1.69
N THR A 18 16.85 -5.68 2.93
CA THR A 18 18.16 -5.06 3.23
C THR A 18 19.30 -5.75 2.48
N ALA A 19 19.22 -7.07 2.32
CA ALA A 19 20.21 -7.83 1.55
C ALA A 19 20.23 -7.43 0.07
N LEU A 20 19.10 -7.00 -0.50
CA LEU A 20 18.99 -6.57 -1.89
C LEU A 20 19.60 -5.19 -2.15
N THR A 21 19.81 -4.39 -1.10
CA THR A 21 20.33 -3.02 -1.19
C THR A 21 21.79 -2.89 -0.76
N THR A 22 22.51 -4.01 -0.61
CA THR A 22 23.95 -3.99 -0.28
C THR A 22 24.78 -3.69 -1.53
N ALA A 23 25.81 -2.86 -1.39
CA ALA A 23 26.75 -2.54 -2.47
C ALA A 23 27.33 -3.85 -3.02
N GLY A 24 26.96 -4.19 -4.26
CA GLY A 24 27.34 -5.45 -4.90
C GLY A 24 26.22 -6.47 -5.13
N ALA A 25 24.97 -6.24 -4.66
CA ALA A 25 23.83 -7.10 -5.00
C ALA A 25 23.61 -7.25 -6.52
N LEU A 26 24.10 -6.29 -7.31
CA LEU A 26 24.03 -6.25 -8.77
C LEU A 26 25.39 -6.32 -9.47
N GLY A 27 26.49 -6.57 -8.74
CA GLY A 27 27.83 -6.81 -9.30
C GLY A 27 28.50 -5.61 -10.00
N ALA A 28 27.97 -4.39 -9.85
CA ALA A 28 28.48 -3.15 -10.44
C ALA A 28 28.67 -2.06 -9.37
N PRO A 29 29.52 -1.04 -9.60
CA PRO A 29 29.61 0.11 -8.71
C PRO A 29 28.30 0.93 -8.76
N ASP A 30 27.50 0.86 -7.70
CA ASP A 30 26.24 1.57 -7.56
C ASP A 30 26.37 2.78 -6.62
N ALA A 31 25.75 3.90 -7.01
CA ALA A 31 25.65 5.08 -6.14
C ALA A 31 24.56 4.87 -5.08
N MET A 32 23.50 4.16 -5.46
CA MET A 32 22.32 3.88 -4.64
C MET A 32 21.54 2.72 -5.24
N THR A 33 20.90 1.94 -4.39
CA THR A 33 19.94 0.91 -4.77
C THR A 33 18.59 1.23 -4.11
N ASP A 34 17.51 1.12 -4.88
CA ASP A 34 16.14 1.36 -4.43
C ASP A 34 15.28 0.11 -4.63
N VAL A 35 14.32 -0.11 -3.73
CA VAL A 35 13.34 -1.19 -3.81
C VAL A 35 11.95 -0.57 -3.83
N ALA A 36 11.14 -0.97 -4.80
CA ALA A 36 9.72 -0.65 -4.86
C ALA A 36 8.88 -1.91 -4.71
N VAL A 37 7.82 -1.86 -3.91
CA VAL A 37 6.87 -2.98 -3.79
C VAL A 37 5.60 -2.63 -4.54
N ARG A 38 5.09 -3.56 -5.34
CA ARG A 38 3.90 -3.37 -6.16
C ARG A 38 2.99 -4.58 -6.09
N LEU A 39 1.68 -4.30 -6.16
CA LEU A 39 0.68 -5.29 -6.53
C LEU A 39 0.46 -5.21 -8.04
N VAL A 40 0.45 -6.36 -8.69
CA VAL A 40 0.16 -6.51 -10.12
C VAL A 40 -1.08 -7.39 -10.22
N GLU A 41 -2.15 -6.83 -10.78
CA GLU A 41 -3.42 -7.52 -10.97
C GLU A 41 -3.22 -8.81 -11.78
N GLY A 42 -3.70 -9.94 -11.26
CA GLY A 42 -3.55 -11.27 -11.86
C GLY A 42 -2.16 -11.91 -11.77
N ASP A 43 -1.21 -11.31 -11.02
CA ASP A 43 0.18 -11.81 -10.95
C ASP A 43 0.75 -11.80 -9.52
N GLY A 44 0.26 -10.91 -8.66
CA GLY A 44 0.54 -10.95 -7.23
C GLY A 44 1.36 -9.77 -6.73
N MET A 45 2.22 -10.00 -5.74
CA MET A 45 3.06 -8.98 -5.12
C MET A 45 4.53 -9.15 -5.52
N TRP A 46 5.15 -8.05 -5.91
CA TRP A 46 6.54 -8.01 -6.37
C TRP A 46 7.35 -6.95 -5.65
N ALA A 47 8.61 -7.28 -5.35
CA ALA A 47 9.66 -6.31 -5.03
C ALA A 47 10.52 -6.08 -6.28
N GLU A 48 10.53 -4.85 -6.78
CA GLU A 48 11.33 -4.41 -7.92
C GLU A 48 12.57 -3.67 -7.41
N LEU A 49 13.75 -4.17 -7.77
CA LEU A 49 15.02 -3.54 -7.48
C LEU A 49 15.42 -2.63 -8.65
N SER A 50 15.87 -1.42 -8.35
CA SER A 50 16.54 -0.55 -9.29
C SER A 50 17.80 0.00 -8.66
N TRP A 51 18.76 0.44 -9.47
CA TRP A 51 20.03 0.96 -9.01
C TRP A 51 20.46 2.17 -9.83
N TYR A 52 21.36 2.96 -9.27
CA TYR A 52 21.85 4.18 -9.88
C TYR A 52 23.31 4.01 -10.21
N ASP A 53 23.63 4.17 -11.49
CA ASP A 53 24.98 3.93 -12.00
C ASP A 53 25.94 5.03 -11.53
N SER A 54 26.96 4.62 -10.75
CA SER A 54 28.01 5.53 -10.28
C SER A 54 29.17 5.67 -11.26
N ALA A 55 29.23 4.84 -12.31
CA ALA A 55 30.25 4.89 -13.36
C ALA A 55 29.97 6.03 -14.37
N CYS A 56 29.80 7.24 -13.84
CA CYS A 56 29.73 8.46 -14.63
C CYS A 56 31.16 8.91 -14.97
N SER A 57 31.66 8.49 -16.14
CA SER A 57 32.94 8.93 -16.68
C SER A 57 32.76 10.26 -17.44
N GLY A 58 32.91 11.40 -16.76
CA GLY A 58 32.91 12.73 -17.39
C GLY A 58 33.42 13.81 -16.44
N GLY A 59 34.43 14.57 -16.86
CA GLY A 59 34.97 15.70 -16.09
C GLY A 59 34.12 16.96 -16.28
N GLY A 60 33.20 17.25 -15.37
CA GLY A 60 32.38 18.47 -15.34
C GLY A 60 31.32 18.44 -14.24
N ASP A 61 30.87 19.63 -13.81
CA ASP A 61 29.91 19.88 -12.71
C ASP A 61 28.70 18.93 -12.68
N GLU A 62 28.33 18.49 -11.46
CA GLU A 62 27.17 17.65 -11.09
C GLU A 62 26.66 16.66 -12.17
N GLN A 63 27.37 15.54 -12.32
CA GLN A 63 26.94 14.47 -13.22
C GLN A 63 25.83 13.61 -12.58
N LEU A 64 24.68 13.53 -13.24
CA LEU A 64 23.54 12.72 -12.80
C LEU A 64 23.82 11.22 -12.93
N ALA A 65 23.58 10.46 -11.86
CA ALA A 65 23.60 8.99 -11.88
C ALA A 65 22.29 8.45 -12.51
N PRO A 66 22.30 7.78 -13.67
CA PRO A 66 21.08 7.27 -14.29
C PRO A 66 20.52 6.06 -13.54
N ARG A 67 19.19 6.01 -13.38
CA ARG A 67 18.48 4.84 -12.82
C ARG A 67 18.42 3.70 -13.83
N ARG A 68 18.71 2.49 -13.39
CA ARG A 68 18.68 1.25 -14.15
C ARG A 68 17.78 0.24 -13.45
N ALA A 69 16.95 -0.46 -14.21
CA ALA A 69 16.20 -1.60 -13.69
C ALA A 69 17.19 -2.71 -13.29
N GLY A 70 17.01 -3.26 -12.09
CA GLY A 70 17.73 -4.42 -11.59
C GLY A 70 16.91 -5.69 -11.78
N CYS A 71 16.66 -6.40 -10.69
CA CYS A 71 15.87 -7.62 -10.66
C CYS A 71 14.45 -7.38 -10.12
N ARG A 72 13.58 -8.37 -10.30
CA ARG A 72 12.28 -8.45 -9.63
C ARG A 72 12.24 -9.74 -8.82
N ALA A 73 11.80 -9.63 -7.57
CA ALA A 73 11.53 -10.76 -6.70
C ALA A 73 10.02 -10.91 -6.54
N HIS A 74 9.49 -12.08 -6.91
CA HIS A 74 8.11 -12.43 -6.64
C HIS A 74 7.98 -12.72 -5.14
N LEU A 75 7.15 -11.95 -4.46
CA LEU A 75 6.94 -12.10 -3.03
C LEU A 75 5.78 -13.05 -2.76
N LEU A 76 4.65 -12.80 -3.42
CA LEU A 76 3.42 -13.55 -3.26
C LEU A 76 2.75 -13.73 -4.61
N SER A 77 2.30 -14.95 -4.89
CA SER A 77 1.35 -15.24 -5.98
C SER A 77 -0.04 -14.67 -5.70
N GLU A 78 -0.90 -14.66 -6.73
CA GLU A 78 -2.31 -14.28 -6.59
C GLU A 78 -3.06 -15.20 -5.59
N ASP A 79 -2.80 -16.51 -5.62
CA ASP A 79 -3.39 -17.49 -4.69
C ASP A 79 -2.93 -17.28 -3.23
N GLU A 80 -1.71 -16.79 -3.04
CA GLU A 80 -1.21 -16.38 -1.72
C GLU A 80 -1.86 -15.09 -1.26
N LEU A 81 -1.97 -14.07 -2.13
CA LEU A 81 -2.67 -12.82 -1.83
C LEU A 81 -4.11 -13.03 -1.41
N ALA A 82 -4.82 -13.99 -2.01
CA ALA A 82 -6.18 -14.35 -1.64
C ALA A 82 -6.32 -14.75 -0.15
N ARG A 83 -5.25 -15.25 0.46
CA ARG A 83 -5.19 -15.69 1.87
C ARG A 83 -4.57 -14.66 2.81
N VAL A 84 -4.07 -13.54 2.29
CA VAL A 84 -3.46 -12.47 3.09
C VAL A 84 -4.53 -11.74 3.89
N ARG A 85 -4.40 -11.70 5.21
CA ARG A 85 -5.22 -10.88 6.10
C ARG A 85 -4.74 -9.42 6.12
N SER A 86 -3.44 -9.20 6.22
CA SER A 86 -2.87 -7.85 6.24
C SER A 86 -1.41 -7.82 5.84
N CYS A 87 -0.96 -6.71 5.27
CA CYS A 87 0.44 -6.47 4.93
C CYS A 87 0.90 -5.16 5.55
N ASP A 88 2.01 -5.21 6.28
CA ASP A 88 2.71 -4.05 6.81
C ASP A 88 4.01 -3.84 6.04
N VAL A 89 4.39 -2.60 5.81
CA VAL A 89 5.69 -2.24 5.23
C VAL A 89 6.36 -1.24 6.16
N ASP A 90 7.54 -1.61 6.65
CA ASP A 90 8.30 -0.90 7.69
C ASP A 90 7.45 -0.59 8.93
N GLY A 91 6.62 -1.55 9.34
CA GLY A 91 5.74 -1.44 10.51
C GLY A 91 4.47 -0.60 10.30
N THR A 92 4.29 -0.01 9.11
CA THR A 92 3.07 0.74 8.77
C THR A 92 2.14 -0.12 7.93
N ARG A 93 0.87 -0.20 8.33
CA ARG A 93 -0.16 -0.94 7.59
C ARG A 93 -0.28 -0.41 6.15
N TRP A 94 -0.16 -1.31 5.19
CA TRP A 94 -0.41 -1.02 3.79
C TRP A 94 -1.73 -1.62 3.33
N LEU A 95 -1.91 -2.93 3.51
CA LEU A 95 -3.09 -3.65 3.03
C LEU A 95 -3.82 -4.30 4.18
N THR A 96 -5.15 -4.23 4.19
CA THR A 96 -6.00 -4.98 5.13
C THR A 96 -7.14 -5.65 4.38
N ARG A 97 -7.39 -6.93 4.68
CA ARG A 97 -8.52 -7.67 4.14
C ARG A 97 -9.82 -7.19 4.77
N VAL A 98 -10.75 -6.78 3.92
CA VAL A 98 -12.07 -6.27 4.29
C VAL A 98 -13.09 -6.91 3.37
N GLY A 99 -13.87 -7.84 3.90
CA GLY A 99 -14.72 -8.69 3.07
C GLY A 99 -13.85 -9.50 2.09
N PRO A 100 -14.16 -9.50 0.79
CA PRO A 100 -13.43 -10.33 -0.18
C PRO A 100 -12.10 -9.72 -0.66
N ASP A 101 -11.83 -8.44 -0.40
CA ASP A 101 -10.70 -7.73 -1.04
C ASP A 101 -9.71 -7.14 -0.02
N LEU A 102 -8.52 -6.81 -0.51
CA LEU A 102 -7.51 -6.04 0.21
C LEU A 102 -7.71 -4.55 -0.05
N VAL A 103 -7.89 -3.78 1.03
CA VAL A 103 -7.98 -2.32 1.01
C VAL A 103 -6.60 -1.71 1.19
N ASP A 104 -6.24 -0.73 0.35
CA ASP A 104 -5.03 0.08 0.51
C ASP A 104 -5.26 1.17 1.58
N GLU A 105 -4.84 0.87 2.81
CA GLU A 105 -5.00 1.78 3.93
C GLU A 105 -4.09 3.01 3.84
N ARG A 106 -3.03 2.99 3.01
CA ARG A 106 -2.19 4.17 2.81
C ARG A 106 -2.92 5.21 1.98
N ARG A 107 -3.53 4.81 0.86
CA ARG A 107 -4.37 5.69 0.05
C ARG A 107 -5.52 6.29 0.84
N LEU A 108 -6.22 5.45 1.60
CA LEU A 108 -7.30 5.90 2.46
C LEU A 108 -6.81 6.92 3.50
N SER A 109 -5.69 6.61 4.18
CA SER A 109 -5.14 7.49 5.22
C SER A 109 -4.65 8.82 4.65
N GLU A 110 -4.01 8.80 3.47
CA GLU A 110 -3.55 10.01 2.78
C GLU A 110 -4.72 10.94 2.44
N LEU A 111 -5.80 10.41 1.85
CA LEU A 111 -6.99 11.22 1.55
C LEU A 111 -7.64 11.79 2.82
N LEU A 112 -7.71 11.01 3.90
CA LEU A 112 -8.22 11.50 5.17
C LEU A 112 -7.31 12.59 5.75
N SER A 113 -5.99 12.45 5.67
CA SER A 113 -5.07 13.52 6.11
C SER A 113 -5.22 14.82 5.32
N LEU A 114 -5.67 14.74 4.06
CA LEU A 114 -5.91 15.92 3.22
C LEU A 114 -7.29 16.54 3.43
N LEU A 115 -8.31 15.73 3.71
CA LEU A 115 -9.72 16.13 3.62
C LEU A 115 -10.44 16.13 4.97
N TYR A 116 -9.90 15.46 5.99
CA TYR A 116 -10.55 15.26 7.28
C TYR A 116 -9.89 16.08 8.39
N GLU A 117 -10.65 17.03 8.95
CA GLU A 117 -10.21 17.92 10.03
C GLU A 117 -10.37 17.34 11.46
N PRO A 118 -11.41 16.53 11.79
CA PRO A 118 -11.54 15.95 13.13
C PRO A 118 -10.45 14.91 13.44
N PRO A 119 -10.17 14.58 14.72
CA PRO A 119 -9.15 13.60 15.06
C PRO A 119 -9.50 12.21 14.51
N VAL A 120 -8.80 11.80 13.46
CA VAL A 120 -8.95 10.52 12.76
C VAL A 120 -8.72 9.32 13.70
N GLU A 121 -7.89 9.52 14.73
CA GLU A 121 -7.33 8.48 15.61
C GLU A 121 -8.39 7.67 16.39
N GLY A 122 -9.58 8.25 16.60
CA GLY A 122 -10.68 7.58 17.30
C GLY A 122 -11.67 6.82 16.39
N MET A 123 -11.49 6.88 15.07
CA MET A 123 -12.48 6.35 14.12
C MET A 123 -12.12 4.97 13.59
N SER A 124 -13.10 4.08 13.57
CA SER A 124 -12.99 2.79 12.90
C SER A 124 -12.76 2.96 11.39
N LEU A 125 -12.18 1.93 10.75
CA LEU A 125 -12.04 1.89 9.29
C LEU A 125 -13.41 2.09 8.58
N ALA A 126 -14.49 1.57 9.16
CA ALA A 126 -15.84 1.74 8.63
C ALA A 126 -16.29 3.21 8.63
N ARG A 127 -16.14 3.91 9.76
CA ARG A 127 -16.50 5.33 9.89
C ARG A 127 -15.70 6.21 8.94
N ARG A 128 -14.40 5.95 8.85
CA ARG A 128 -13.48 6.64 7.93
C ARG A 128 -13.92 6.46 6.47
N ALA A 129 -14.27 5.24 6.07
CA ALA A 129 -14.71 4.94 4.71
C ALA A 129 -16.07 5.57 4.37
N VAL A 130 -17.06 5.47 5.27
CA VAL A 130 -18.39 6.08 5.05
C VAL A 130 -18.28 7.60 4.95
N TRP A 131 -17.55 8.22 5.87
CA TRP A 131 -17.36 9.68 5.85
C TRP A 131 -16.69 10.14 4.56
N LEU A 132 -15.58 9.51 4.17
CA LEU A 132 -14.81 9.95 3.00
C LEU A 132 -15.59 9.76 1.70
N LEU A 133 -16.34 8.66 1.56
CA LEU A 133 -17.19 8.48 0.38
C LEU A 133 -18.27 9.57 0.29
N GLY A 134 -18.92 9.89 1.42
CA GLY A 134 -19.92 10.97 1.47
C GLY A 134 -19.30 12.31 1.07
N HIS A 135 -18.13 12.64 1.64
CA HIS A 135 -17.42 13.87 1.33
C HIS A 135 -17.03 13.98 -0.16
N LEU A 136 -16.50 12.91 -0.76
CA LEU A 136 -16.12 12.89 -2.17
C LEU A 136 -17.35 13.00 -3.09
N ALA A 137 -18.46 12.35 -2.74
CA ALA A 137 -19.70 12.43 -3.49
C ALA A 137 -20.29 13.86 -3.47
N ASP A 138 -20.26 14.52 -2.30
CA ASP A 138 -20.75 15.90 -2.16
C ASP A 138 -19.85 16.92 -2.89
N ALA A 139 -18.55 16.63 -3.04
CA ALA A 139 -17.59 17.51 -3.68
C ALA A 139 -17.57 17.40 -5.22
N ASP A 140 -17.85 16.22 -5.78
CA ASP A 140 -17.84 15.97 -7.23
C ASP A 140 -18.89 14.91 -7.64
N ASP A 141 -20.06 15.38 -8.05
CA ASP A 141 -21.15 14.54 -8.59
C ASP A 141 -20.73 13.72 -9.83
N GLY A 142 -19.69 14.13 -10.55
CA GLY A 142 -19.18 13.47 -11.75
C GLY A 142 -18.25 12.30 -11.47
N LEU A 143 -17.68 12.20 -10.27
CA LEU A 143 -16.72 11.16 -9.89
C LEU A 143 -17.37 9.76 -9.83
N GLY A 144 -18.63 9.71 -9.43
CA GLY A 144 -19.38 8.46 -9.22
C GLY A 144 -18.80 7.59 -8.10
N MET A 145 -19.58 6.59 -7.67
CA MET A 145 -19.20 5.75 -6.53
C MET A 145 -17.92 4.94 -6.78
N ASP A 146 -17.78 4.32 -7.95
CA ASP A 146 -16.62 3.46 -8.23
C ASP A 146 -15.33 4.26 -8.40
N GLY A 147 -15.42 5.48 -8.95
CA GLY A 147 -14.29 6.41 -9.01
C GLY A 147 -13.82 6.82 -7.62
N ALA A 148 -14.76 7.22 -6.75
CA ALA A 148 -14.46 7.58 -5.37
C ALA A 148 -13.83 6.42 -4.58
N LEU A 149 -14.40 5.21 -4.68
CA LEU A 149 -13.85 4.02 -4.02
C LEU A 149 -12.44 3.66 -4.53
N SER A 150 -12.19 3.81 -5.84
CA SER A 150 -10.85 3.63 -6.41
C SER A 150 -9.83 4.62 -5.85
N LEU A 151 -10.20 5.89 -5.65
CA LEU A 151 -9.33 6.88 -5.00
C LEU A 151 -9.01 6.47 -3.56
N MET A 152 -10.01 5.95 -2.84
CA MET A 152 -9.88 5.45 -1.47
C MET A 152 -9.08 4.14 -1.36
N GLY A 153 -8.68 3.52 -2.47
CA GLY A 153 -7.99 2.23 -2.46
C GLY A 153 -8.89 1.07 -2.02
N MET A 154 -10.18 1.13 -2.35
CA MET A 154 -11.20 0.20 -1.87
C MET A 154 -12.11 -0.26 -3.02
N THR A 155 -12.60 -1.50 -2.95
CA THR A 155 -13.63 -2.00 -3.87
C THR A 155 -15.04 -1.71 -3.35
N ARG A 156 -16.04 -1.82 -4.22
CA ARG A 156 -17.45 -1.77 -3.80
C ARG A 156 -17.80 -2.85 -2.77
N ALA A 157 -17.24 -4.05 -2.89
CA ALA A 157 -17.55 -5.15 -1.97
C ALA A 157 -16.98 -4.89 -0.57
N SER A 158 -15.73 -4.43 -0.46
CA SER A 158 -15.14 -4.01 0.82
C SER A 158 -15.89 -2.84 1.45
N TYR A 159 -16.30 -1.85 0.65
CA TYR A 159 -17.10 -0.74 1.17
C TYR A 159 -18.45 -1.21 1.71
N GLN A 160 -19.17 -2.05 0.96
CA GLN A 160 -20.46 -2.61 1.41
C GLN A 160 -20.31 -3.46 2.67
N PHE A 161 -19.19 -4.17 2.83
CA PHE A 161 -18.87 -4.87 4.07
C PHE A 161 -18.73 -3.86 5.22
N LEU A 162 -17.93 -2.81 5.07
CA LEU A 162 -17.70 -1.81 6.11
C LEU A 162 -18.95 -1.01 6.48
N SER A 163 -19.70 -0.51 5.49
CA SER A 163 -20.85 0.37 5.72
C SER A 163 -21.99 -0.32 6.47
N ARG A 164 -22.12 -1.65 6.36
CA ARG A 164 -23.05 -2.45 7.19
C ARG A 164 -22.67 -2.46 8.67
N HIS A 165 -21.39 -2.24 9.00
CA HIS A 165 -20.86 -2.29 10.36
C HIS A 165 -20.57 -0.91 10.94
N ASP A 166 -20.70 0.16 10.14
CA ASP A 166 -20.59 1.55 10.60
C ASP A 166 -21.67 1.90 11.66
N ALA A 167 -22.81 1.21 11.58
CA ALA A 167 -23.95 1.38 12.48
C ALA A 167 -23.77 0.79 13.90
N ILE A 168 -22.60 0.22 14.23
CA ILE A 168 -22.34 -0.36 15.56
C ILE A 168 -21.47 0.60 16.38
N VAL A 169 -22.04 1.74 16.73
CA VAL A 169 -21.69 2.40 18.00
C VAL A 169 -22.71 1.86 18.99
N PRO A 170 -22.34 1.14 20.06
CA PRO A 170 -23.28 0.90 21.13
C PRO A 170 -23.77 2.27 21.61
N ASP A 171 -25.07 2.54 21.45
CA ASP A 171 -25.71 3.63 22.16
C ASP A 171 -25.25 3.53 23.62
N GLU A 172 -24.73 4.65 24.10
CA GLU A 172 -24.36 4.96 25.47
C GLU A 172 -24.63 3.84 26.47
N VAL A 173 -23.54 3.24 27.00
CA VAL A 173 -23.63 2.53 28.28
C VAL A 173 -24.01 3.61 29.30
N GLY A 174 -25.30 3.64 29.66
CA GLY A 174 -25.90 4.63 30.57
C GLY A 174 -25.42 4.55 32.00
#